data_AF-A0A7C9J7U5-F1
#
_entry.id   AF-A0A7C9J7U5-F1
#
_cell.length_a   1.000
_cell.length_b   1.000
_cell.length_c   1.000
_cell.angle_alpha   90.00
_cell.angle_beta   90.00
_cell.angle_gamma   90.00
#
_symmetry.space_group_name_H-M   'P 1'
#
loop_
_entity.id
_entity.type
_entity.pdbx_description
1 polymer ?
#
loop_
_entity_poly.entity_id
_entity_poly.type
_entity_poly.pdbx_seq_one_letter_code
_entity_poly.pdbx_strand_id
1 'polypeptide(L)'
;MRRLAVCAALLTLVACGPSHEDLVLRSLPELERVARTIGPDASGKRTIAGIEFLDVYRFRDRVYFVTGEAVEGVDPFGYVWSPERPPAHEINGGAASTFEHLRGEWYSWSDFY
;
A
#
# COMPACT_ATOMS: atom_id res chain seq x y z
N MET A 1 -41.06 20.91 5.54
CA MET A 1 -39.72 21.25 4.99
C MET A 1 -38.52 20.96 5.93
N ARG A 2 -38.70 20.49 7.18
CA ARG A 2 -37.57 20.13 8.06
C ARG A 2 -36.97 18.72 7.85
N ARG A 3 -37.73 17.77 7.29
CA ARG A 3 -37.29 16.37 7.14
C ARG A 3 -36.35 16.13 5.95
N LEU A 4 -36.44 16.96 4.90
CA LEU A 4 -35.59 16.86 3.70
C LEU A 4 -34.15 17.36 3.95
N ALA A 5 -33.98 18.31 4.88
CA ALA A 5 -32.66 18.86 5.20
C ALA A 5 -31.76 17.84 5.96
N VAL A 6 -32.35 16.91 6.71
CA VAL A 6 -31.59 15.91 7.48
C VAL A 6 -30.99 14.84 6.58
N CYS A 7 -31.70 14.41 5.52
CA CYS A 7 -31.17 13.43 4.57
C CYS A 7 -30.01 13.99 3.73
N ALA A 8 -30.04 15.27 3.38
CA ALA A 8 -28.96 15.91 2.63
C ALA A 8 -27.65 16.01 3.45
N ALA A 9 -27.75 16.27 4.76
CA ALA A 9 -26.58 16.36 5.64
C ALA A 9 -25.92 14.99 5.92
N LEU A 10 -26.69 13.90 5.91
CA LEU A 10 -26.15 12.55 6.07
C LEU A 10 -25.42 12.03 4.81
N LEU A 11 -25.87 12.42 3.61
CA LEU A 11 -25.22 12.04 2.35
C LEU A 11 -23.87 12.73 2.15
N THR A 12 -23.66 13.94 2.67
CA THR A 12 -22.38 14.66 2.56
C THR A 12 -21.25 14.05 3.39
N LEU A 13 -21.55 13.26 4.43
CA LEU A 13 -20.53 12.65 5.28
C LEU A 13 -19.89 11.38 4.68
N VAL A 14 -20.56 10.73 3.72
CA VAL A 14 -20.05 9.50 3.08
C VAL A 14 -18.98 9.81 2.03
N ALA A 15 -18.93 11.04 1.52
CA ALA A 15 -18.00 11.44 0.46
C ALA A 15 -16.60 11.84 0.96
N CYS A 16 -16.42 12.07 2.26
CA CYS A 16 -15.12 12.41 2.88
C CYS A 16 -14.56 11.24 3.70
N GLY A 17 -14.53 10.05 3.09
CA GLY A 17 -13.74 8.96 3.63
C GLY A 17 -12.24 9.30 3.62
N PRO A 18 -11.43 8.73 4.52
CA PRO A 18 -9.98 8.87 4.45
C PRO A 18 -9.47 8.35 3.10
N SER A 19 -8.42 8.97 2.57
CA SER A 19 -7.76 8.46 1.36
C SER A 19 -7.16 7.08 1.60
N HIS A 20 -6.86 6.33 0.53
CA HIS A 20 -6.18 5.05 0.66
C HIS A 20 -4.82 5.20 1.38
N GLU A 21 -4.08 6.25 1.04
CA GLU A 21 -2.81 6.57 1.71
C GLU A 21 -3.00 6.87 3.20
N ASP A 22 -4.04 7.64 3.58
CA ASP A 22 -4.35 7.89 4.99
C ASP A 22 -4.65 6.59 5.76
N LEU A 23 -5.39 5.66 5.13
CA LEU A 23 -5.67 4.35 5.71
C LEU A 23 -4.38 3.56 5.94
N VAL A 24 -3.47 3.56 4.97
CA VAL A 24 -2.17 2.87 5.05
C VAL A 24 -1.29 3.48 6.12
N LEU A 25 -1.14 4.81 6.15
CA LEU A 25 -0.32 5.52 7.13
C LEU A 25 -0.79 5.28 8.57
N ARG A 26 -2.10 5.14 8.79
CA ARG A 26 -2.67 4.77 10.10
C ARG A 26 -2.41 3.31 10.47
N SER A 27 -2.24 2.45 9.47
CA SER A 27 -2.12 1.01 9.62
C SER A 27 -0.68 0.51 9.67
N LEU A 28 0.33 1.37 9.46
CA LEU A 28 1.75 0.97 9.41
C LEU A 28 2.19 0.04 10.56
N PRO A 29 1.82 0.25 11.84
CA PRO A 29 2.22 -0.68 12.90
C PRO A 29 1.68 -2.10 12.74
N GLU A 30 0.48 -2.25 12.17
CA GLU A 30 -0.11 -3.56 11.89
C GLU A 30 0.50 -4.19 10.64
N LEU A 31 0.71 -3.39 9.59
CA LEU A 31 1.43 -3.83 8.40
C LEU A 31 2.84 -4.30 8.75
N GLU A 32 3.53 -3.64 9.67
CA GLU A 32 4.88 -3.99 10.12
C GLU A 32 4.89 -5.31 10.88
N ARG A 33 3.90 -5.51 11.76
CA ARG A 33 3.71 -6.79 12.44
C ARG A 33 3.58 -7.94 11.44
N VAL A 34 2.80 -7.74 10.37
CA VAL A 34 2.69 -8.72 9.29
C VAL A 34 4.02 -8.88 8.56
N ALA A 35 4.65 -7.78 8.15
CA ALA A 35 5.91 -7.78 7.39
C ALA A 35 7.03 -8.57 8.09
N ARG A 36 7.12 -8.45 9.42
CA ARG A 36 8.06 -9.20 10.25
C ARG A 36 7.85 -10.73 10.20
N THR A 37 6.64 -11.18 9.86
CA THR A 37 6.28 -12.61 9.79
C THR A 37 6.26 -13.20 8.39
N ILE A 38 6.34 -12.38 7.33
CA ILE A 38 6.34 -12.86 5.95
C ILE A 38 7.64 -13.64 5.68
N GLY A 39 7.51 -14.91 5.28
CA GLY A 39 8.64 -15.74 4.88
C GLY A 39 9.08 -15.48 3.43
N PRO A 40 10.24 -16.01 3.01
CA PRO A 40 10.77 -15.82 1.65
C PRO A 40 9.86 -16.38 0.55
N ASP A 41 9.10 -17.44 0.84
CA ASP A 41 8.20 -18.09 -0.12
C ASP A 41 6.74 -17.60 0.01
N ALA A 42 6.48 -16.64 0.89
CA ALA A 42 5.14 -16.12 1.10
C ALA A 42 4.80 -15.10 0.01
N SER A 43 3.70 -15.36 -0.68
CA SER A 43 3.03 -14.45 -1.63
C SER A 43 1.54 -14.79 -1.63
N GLY A 44 0.71 -13.80 -1.96
CA GLY A 44 -0.73 -13.92 -2.15
C GLY A 44 -1.51 -12.73 -1.64
N LYS A 45 -2.77 -12.63 -2.09
CA LYS A 45 -3.76 -11.65 -1.66
C LYS A 45 -3.96 -11.68 -0.14
N ARG A 46 -4.01 -10.52 0.50
CA ARG A 46 -4.24 -10.40 1.95
C ARG A 46 -5.04 -9.16 2.30
N THR A 47 -5.88 -9.25 3.32
CA THR A 47 -6.50 -8.09 3.96
C THR A 47 -5.81 -7.84 5.30
N ILE A 48 -5.29 -6.63 5.51
CA ILE A 48 -4.58 -6.25 6.73
C ILE A 48 -5.11 -4.89 7.19
N ALA A 49 -5.50 -4.75 8.46
CA ALA A 49 -6.16 -3.54 8.97
C ALA A 49 -7.36 -3.05 8.13
N GLY A 50 -8.06 -3.96 7.44
CA GLY A 50 -9.17 -3.62 6.54
C GLY A 50 -8.77 -3.11 5.16
N ILE A 51 -7.48 -3.15 4.80
CA ILE A 51 -6.95 -2.79 3.48
C ILE A 51 -6.67 -4.07 2.71
N GLU A 52 -7.21 -4.17 1.49
CA GLU A 52 -6.91 -5.28 0.59
C GLU A 52 -5.61 -5.01 -0.18
N PHE A 53 -4.70 -5.97 -0.12
CA PHE A 53 -3.47 -6.04 -0.91
C PHE A 53 -3.58 -7.18 -1.90
N LEU A 54 -3.25 -6.89 -3.16
CA LEU A 54 -3.28 -7.84 -4.27
C LEU A 54 -2.19 -8.89 -4.14
N ASP A 55 -1.07 -8.51 -3.54
CA ASP A 55 0.00 -9.42 -3.14
C ASP A 55 0.74 -8.83 -1.93
N VAL A 56 1.21 -9.72 -1.06
CA VAL A 56 2.16 -9.39 0.00
C VAL A 56 3.26 -10.42 -0.01
N TYR A 57 4.46 -9.99 -0.43
CA TYR A 57 5.59 -10.90 -0.61
C TYR A 57 6.90 -10.31 -0.08
N ARG A 58 7.85 -11.20 0.23
CA ARG A 58 9.21 -10.81 0.60
C ARG A 58 10.12 -10.95 -0.60
N PHE A 59 10.91 -9.93 -0.86
CA PHE A 59 12.01 -9.99 -1.82
C PHE A 59 13.28 -9.45 -1.16
N ARG A 60 14.28 -10.32 -1.04
CA ARG A 60 15.52 -10.05 -0.29
C ARG A 60 15.22 -9.58 1.14
N ASP A 61 15.68 -8.38 1.50
CA ASP A 61 15.56 -7.71 2.79
C ASP A 61 14.26 -6.91 2.94
N ARG A 62 13.34 -6.96 1.96
CA ARG A 62 12.16 -6.08 1.89
C ARG A 62 10.85 -6.86 1.80
N VAL A 63 9.77 -6.26 2.29
CA VAL A 63 8.41 -6.80 2.14
C VAL A 63 7.56 -5.80 1.36
N TYR A 64 6.99 -6.27 0.27
CA TYR A 64 6.15 -5.51 -0.64
C TYR A 64 4.68 -5.78 -0.36
N PHE A 65 3.88 -4.72 -0.42
CA PHE A 65 2.44 -4.71 -0.25
C PHE A 65 1.83 -4.07 -1.49
N VAL A 66 1.37 -4.90 -2.42
CA VAL A 66 0.92 -4.46 -3.76
C VAL A 66 -0.55 -4.02 -3.68
N THR A 67 -0.85 -2.83 -4.18
CA THR A 67 -2.21 -2.26 -4.18
C THR A 67 -2.78 -2.02 -5.58
N GLY A 68 -1.92 -1.87 -6.59
CA GLY A 68 -2.30 -1.85 -8.01
C GLY A 68 -1.83 -3.10 -8.77
N GLU A 69 -2.69 -3.63 -9.64
CA GLU A 69 -2.31 -4.74 -10.54
C GLU A 69 -1.36 -4.23 -11.64
N ALA A 70 -0.41 -5.07 -12.05
CA ALA A 70 0.30 -4.87 -13.31
C ALA A 70 -0.68 -5.18 -14.46
N VAL A 71 -1.35 -4.15 -14.97
CA VAL A 71 -2.18 -4.22 -16.18
C VAL A 71 -1.30 -3.79 -17.35
N GLU A 72 -1.60 -4.21 -18.59
CA GLU A 72 -0.86 -3.72 -19.76
C GLU A 72 -0.90 -2.17 -19.79
N GLY A 73 0.26 -1.54 -19.60
CA GLY A 73 0.40 -0.08 -19.51
C GLY A 73 0.11 0.55 -18.14
N VAL A 74 -0.09 -0.24 -17.08
CA VAL A 74 -0.20 0.24 -15.69
C VAL A 74 0.82 -0.49 -14.82
N ASP A 75 1.81 0.26 -14.36
CA ASP A 75 2.88 -0.28 -13.55
C ASP A 75 2.37 -0.68 -12.15
N PRO A 76 2.81 -1.81 -11.58
CA PRO A 76 2.44 -2.18 -10.23
C PRO A 76 2.97 -1.14 -9.25
N PHE A 77 2.15 -0.83 -8.25
CA PHE A 77 2.49 0.12 -7.20
C PHE A 77 1.95 -0.36 -5.84
N GLY A 78 2.48 0.24 -4.79
CA GLY A 78 2.07 -0.06 -3.43
C GLY A 78 3.05 0.48 -2.41
N TYR A 79 3.35 -0.34 -1.41
CA TYR A 79 4.16 0.04 -0.26
C TYR A 79 5.25 -1.00 0.00
N VAL A 80 6.39 -0.53 0.50
CA VAL A 80 7.49 -1.42 0.87
C VAL A 80 7.96 -1.11 2.29
N TRP A 81 8.15 -2.17 3.07
CA TRP A 81 8.86 -2.12 4.34
C TRP A 81 10.29 -2.60 4.12
N SER A 82 11.26 -1.72 4.42
CA SER A 82 12.68 -1.93 4.17
C SER A 82 13.49 -1.60 5.43
N PRO A 83 13.61 -2.56 6.37
CA PRO A 83 14.19 -2.31 7.69
C PRO A 83 15.72 -2.19 7.69
N GLU A 84 16.42 -2.85 6.77
CA GLU A 84 17.88 -2.88 6.81
C GLU A 84 18.50 -1.61 6.24
N ARG A 85 17.88 -1.04 5.20
CA ARG A 85 18.39 0.13 4.47
C ARG A 85 17.30 0.75 3.58
N PRO A 86 17.44 2.03 3.19
CA PRO A 86 16.58 2.62 2.17
C PRO A 86 16.63 1.83 0.86
N PRO A 87 15.49 1.65 0.18
CA PRO A 87 15.46 1.01 -1.13
C PRO A 87 16.17 1.92 -2.16
N ALA A 88 17.10 1.35 -2.90
CA ALA A 88 17.71 2.03 -4.04
C ALA A 88 16.75 1.96 -5.24
N HIS A 89 16.83 2.95 -6.14
CA HIS A 89 16.27 2.76 -7.48
C HIS A 89 16.96 1.56 -8.12
N GLU A 90 16.16 0.57 -8.49
CA GLU A 90 16.62 -0.69 -9.05
C GLU A 90 15.87 -0.92 -10.37
N ILE A 91 16.58 -1.49 -11.35
CA ILE A 91 15.95 -2.01 -12.56
C ILE A 91 15.69 -3.49 -12.32
N ASN A 92 14.43 -3.87 -12.13
CA ASN A 92 14.01 -5.25 -11.94
C ASN A 92 13.17 -5.69 -13.14
N GLY A 93 13.61 -6.72 -13.86
CA GLY A 93 12.85 -7.27 -14.99
C GLY A 93 12.63 -6.30 -16.16
N GLY A 94 13.36 -5.18 -16.22
CA GLY A 94 13.19 -4.13 -17.23
C GLY A 94 12.47 -2.88 -16.73
N ALA A 95 11.83 -2.91 -15.56
CA ALA A 95 11.17 -1.75 -14.97
C ALA A 95 12.10 -1.00 -14.03
N ALA A 96 12.07 0.33 -14.07
CA ALA A 96 12.69 1.18 -13.07
C ALA A 96 11.74 1.39 -11.89
N SER A 97 12.15 0.97 -10.69
CA SER A 97 11.36 1.21 -9.48
C SER A 97 11.72 2.56 -8.85
N THR A 98 10.71 3.36 -8.51
CA THR A 98 10.85 4.54 -7.66
C THR A 98 10.35 4.25 -6.24
N PHE A 99 10.92 4.98 -5.27
CA PHE A 99 10.56 4.85 -3.86
C PHE A 99 10.49 6.23 -3.22
N GLU A 100 9.38 6.55 -2.56
CA GLU A 100 9.21 7.78 -1.79
C GLU A 100 9.03 7.43 -0.31
N HIS A 101 9.80 8.09 0.56
CA HIS A 101 9.80 7.81 1.99
C HIS A 101 8.51 8.30 2.65
N LEU A 102 7.89 7.45 3.46
CA LEU A 102 6.68 7.79 4.22
C LEU A 102 7.01 8.06 5.69
N ARG A 103 7.46 7.02 6.40
CA ARG A 103 7.78 7.08 7.84
C ARG A 103 8.60 5.88 8.28
N GLY A 104 9.65 6.12 9.05
CA GLY A 104 10.50 5.04 9.56
C GLY A 104 11.05 4.20 8.41
N GLU A 105 10.77 2.90 8.42
CA GLU A 105 11.23 1.92 7.43
C GLU A 105 10.25 1.75 6.25
N TRP A 106 9.25 2.63 6.12
CA TRP A 106 8.19 2.55 5.11
C TRP A 106 8.38 3.53 3.96
N TYR A 107 8.13 3.03 2.75
CA TYR A 107 8.18 3.79 1.50
C TYR A 107 6.96 3.43 0.64
N SER A 108 6.46 4.39 -0.14
CA SER A 108 5.63 4.08 -1.31
C SER A 108 6.54 3.62 -2.44
N TRP A 109 6.02 2.77 -3.32
CA TRP A 109 6.76 2.18 -4.44
C TRP A 109 5.89 2.16 -5.69
N SER A 110 6.51 2.44 -6.83
CA SER A 110 5.93 2.25 -8.16
C SER A 110 7.01 1.78 -9.11
N ASP A 111 6.67 0.87 -10.00
CA ASP A 111 7.50 0.56 -11.16
C ASP A 111 7.20 1.54 -12.31
N PHE A 112 8.09 1.57 -13.31
CA PHE A 112 7.95 2.25 -14.60
C PHE A 112 8.58 1.37 -15.67
N TYR A 113 7.80 0.91 -16.65
CA TYR A 113 8.26 0.08 -17.78
C TYR A 113 8.60 0.90 -19.05
#